data_AF-A0A0D6LDE2-F1
#
_entry.id   AF-A0A0D6LDE2-F1
#
_cell.length_a   1.000
_cell.length_b   1.000
_cell.length_c   1.000
_cell.angle_alpha   90.00
_cell.angle_beta   90.00
_cell.angle_gamma   90.00
#
_symmetry.space_group_name_H-M   'P 1'
#
loop_
_entity.id
_entity.type
_entity.pdbx_description
1 polymer ?
#
loop_
_entity_poly.entity_id
_entity_poly.type
_entity_poly.pdbx_seq_one_letter_code
_entity_poly.pdbx_strand_id
1 'polypeptide(L)'
;LAHFGCVAEDLARLFISTMSGKDRRENWERLLEEFHGYIKEYCEVELPFTLEQLKESYRRMFPLAGTLLLPVFDSVAKIGLRKLSDEGKMTTRAVLSEKTVALFEDILFFAKRNREVRKDVKK
;
A
#
# COMPACT_ATOMS: atom_id res chain seq x y z
N LEU A 1 4.63 -6.14 -15.10
CA LEU A 1 3.52 -5.51 -15.84
C LEU A 1 3.69 -4.01 -15.64
N ALA A 2 3.86 -3.24 -16.71
CA ALA A 2 3.91 -1.77 -16.64
C ALA A 2 2.78 -1.25 -17.53
N HIS A 3 2.00 -0.29 -17.03
CA HIS A 3 0.91 0.35 -17.75
C HIS A 3 0.78 1.81 -17.30
N PHE A 4 0.06 2.63 -18.07
CA PHE A 4 -0.32 3.97 -17.66
C PHE A 4 -1.43 3.91 -16.60
N GLY A 5 -1.07 3.46 -15.40
CA GLY A 5 -1.93 3.38 -14.22
C GLY A 5 -1.95 4.68 -13.41
N CYS A 6 -2.53 4.63 -12.22
CA CYS A 6 -2.44 5.75 -11.28
C CYS A 6 -1.25 5.54 -10.34
N VAL A 7 -0.52 6.61 -10.04
CA VAL A 7 0.63 6.59 -9.14
C VAL A 7 0.28 6.08 -7.73
N ALA A 8 -0.97 6.27 -7.30
CA ALA A 8 -1.49 5.75 -6.04
C ALA A 8 -1.54 4.21 -6.02
N GLU A 9 -1.78 3.56 -7.16
CA GLU A 9 -1.72 2.09 -7.25
C GLU A 9 -0.27 1.62 -7.01
N ASP A 10 0.70 2.21 -7.71
CA ASP A 10 2.11 1.82 -7.61
C ASP A 10 2.63 2.01 -6.17
N LEU A 11 2.35 3.16 -5.56
CA LEU A 11 2.76 3.46 -4.18
C LEU A 11 2.06 2.54 -3.16
N ALA A 12 0.76 2.28 -3.32
CA ALA A 12 0.06 1.32 -2.47
C ALA A 12 0.68 -0.08 -2.57
N ARG A 13 0.97 -0.55 -3.78
CA ARG A 13 1.60 -1.86 -3.99
C ARG A 13 3.00 -1.94 -3.41
N LEU A 14 3.79 -0.87 -3.57
CA LEU A 14 5.12 -0.76 -2.99
C LEU A 14 5.06 -0.86 -1.45
N PHE A 15 4.22 -0.05 -0.80
CA PHE A 15 4.13 -0.01 0.66
C PHE A 15 3.58 -1.32 1.24
N ILE A 16 2.56 -1.90 0.60
CA ILE A 16 1.97 -3.17 1.04
C ILE A 16 3.00 -4.30 0.97
N SER A 17 3.75 -4.40 -0.13
CA SER A 17 4.70 -5.51 -0.34
C SER A 17 5.96 -5.40 0.50
N THR A 18 6.47 -4.18 0.74
CA THR A 18 7.79 -3.98 1.34
C THR A 18 7.75 -3.71 2.84
N MET A 19 6.72 -3.03 3.37
CA MET A 19 6.71 -2.56 4.76
C MET A 19 5.95 -3.47 5.72
N SER A 20 6.28 -3.46 7.02
CA SER A 20 5.42 -4.06 8.04
C SER A 20 4.08 -3.32 8.11
N GLY A 21 3.09 -3.91 8.79
CA GLY A 21 1.83 -3.22 9.04
C GLY A 21 2.04 -1.90 9.81
N LYS A 22 2.83 -1.97 10.88
CA LYS A 22 3.21 -0.81 11.70
C LYS A 22 3.87 0.29 10.88
N ASP A 23 4.97 -0.01 10.20
CA ASP A 23 5.75 1.00 9.49
C ASP A 23 4.90 1.70 8.43
N ARG A 24 4.06 0.94 7.71
CA ARG A 24 3.16 1.50 6.70
C ARG A 24 2.18 2.49 7.32
N ARG A 25 1.54 2.13 8.43
CA ARG A 25 0.55 2.99 9.12
C ARG A 25 1.19 4.28 9.63
N GLU A 26 2.41 4.20 10.16
CA GLU A 26 3.13 5.35 10.72
C GLU A 26 3.72 6.28 9.65
N ASN A 27 4.04 5.77 8.45
CA ASN A 27 4.85 6.51 7.48
C ASN A 27 4.17 6.82 6.15
N TRP A 28 3.01 6.24 5.82
CA TRP A 28 2.47 6.37 4.46
C TRP A 28 2.28 7.82 4.02
N GLU A 29 1.83 8.74 4.90
CA GLU A 29 1.65 10.16 4.54
C GLU A 29 2.99 10.84 4.24
N ARG A 30 3.98 10.69 5.12
CA ARG A 30 5.33 11.24 4.92
C ARG A 30 5.97 10.72 3.63
N LEU A 31 5.80 9.43 3.32
CA LEU A 31 6.35 8.83 2.10
C LEU A 31 5.68 9.37 0.82
N LEU A 32 4.36 9.63 0.86
CA LEU A 32 3.68 10.30 -0.26
C LEU A 32 4.13 11.75 -0.43
N GLU A 33 4.39 12.45 0.67
CA GLU A 33 4.94 13.82 0.68
C GLU A 33 6.33 13.88 0.07
N GLU A 34 7.23 12.98 0.47
CA GLU A 34 8.58 12.86 -0.10
C GLU A 34 8.53 12.53 -1.58
N PHE A 35 7.70 11.56 -1.98
CA PHE A 35 7.51 11.23 -3.38
C PHE A 35 7.02 12.44 -4.20
N HIS A 36 5.97 13.12 -3.72
CA HIS A 36 5.46 14.32 -4.39
C HIS A 36 6.51 15.44 -4.46
N GLY A 37 7.33 15.59 -3.40
CA GLY A 37 8.46 16.51 -3.36
C GLY A 37 9.48 16.23 -4.46
N TYR A 38 9.92 14.97 -4.61
CA TYR A 38 10.83 14.58 -5.67
C TYR A 38 10.24 14.83 -7.06
N ILE A 39 8.98 14.45 -7.29
CA ILE A 39 8.36 14.68 -8.60
C ILE A 39 8.29 16.18 -8.92
N LYS A 40 7.99 17.03 -7.91
CA LYS A 40 7.99 18.48 -8.08
C LYS A 40 9.39 19.06 -8.37
N GLU A 41 10.44 18.49 -7.77
CA GLU A 41 11.83 18.92 -7.98
C GLU A 41 12.33 18.57 -9.39
N TYR A 42 12.00 17.37 -9.87
CA TYR A 42 12.54 16.85 -11.14
C TYR A 42 11.64 17.09 -12.36
N CYS A 43 10.36 17.44 -12.16
CA CYS A 43 9.49 17.84 -13.27
C CYS A 43 9.65 19.34 -13.56
N GLU A 44 10.02 19.67 -14.80
CA GLU A 44 10.12 21.05 -15.29
C GLU A 44 8.76 21.73 -15.51
N VAL A 45 7.67 20.98 -15.33
CA VAL A 45 6.29 21.45 -15.50
C VAL A 45 5.53 21.39 -14.18
N GLU A 46 4.49 22.22 -14.07
CA GLU A 46 3.55 22.14 -12.97
C GLU A 46 2.87 20.76 -12.96
N LEU A 47 2.80 20.14 -11.78
CA LEU A 47 2.20 18.82 -11.64
C LEU A 47 0.68 18.90 -11.86
N PRO A 48 0.09 17.95 -12.60
CA PRO A 48 -1.34 17.95 -12.88
C PRO A 48 -2.19 17.52 -11.66
N PHE A 49 -1.58 17.36 -10.49
CA PHE A 49 -2.25 17.00 -9.24
C PHE A 49 -1.54 17.62 -8.04
N THR A 50 -2.30 17.82 -6.97
CA THR A 50 -1.80 18.27 -5.67
C THR A 50 -1.42 17.09 -4.78
N LEU A 51 -0.61 17.37 -3.74
CA LEU A 51 -0.31 16.41 -2.69
C LEU A 51 -1.58 15.82 -2.03
N GLU A 52 -2.60 16.65 -1.80
CA GLU A 52 -3.85 16.17 -1.19
C GLU A 52 -4.63 15.26 -2.14
N GLN A 53 -4.60 15.52 -3.46
CA GLN A 53 -5.16 14.61 -4.45
C GLN A 53 -4.40 13.27 -4.47
N LEU A 54 -3.07 13.29 -4.31
CA LEU A 54 -2.27 12.07 -4.21
C LEU A 54 -2.62 11.26 -2.95
N LYS A 55 -2.67 11.89 -1.78
CA LYS A 55 -3.06 11.25 -0.52
C LYS A 55 -4.47 10.67 -0.61
N GLU A 56 -5.42 11.44 -1.14
CA GLU A 56 -6.79 10.97 -1.33
C GLU A 56 -6.88 9.79 -2.31
N SER A 57 -6.10 9.84 -3.40
CA SER A 57 -6.03 8.74 -4.37
C SER A 57 -5.46 7.48 -3.74
N TYR A 58 -4.41 7.58 -2.92
CA TYR A 58 -3.86 6.45 -2.16
C TYR A 58 -4.92 5.80 -1.25
N ARG A 59 -5.61 6.60 -0.42
CA ARG A 59 -6.67 6.10 0.48
C ARG A 59 -7.78 5.39 -0.30
N ARG A 60 -8.15 5.93 -1.47
CA ARG A 60 -9.17 5.34 -2.37
C ARG A 60 -8.72 4.04 -3.01
N MET A 61 -7.48 3.99 -3.47
CA MET A 61 -6.94 2.81 -4.15
C MET A 61 -6.59 1.67 -3.21
N PHE A 62 -6.20 1.97 -1.97
CA PHE A 62 -5.63 1.00 -1.04
C PHE A 62 -6.43 -0.32 -0.94
N PRO A 63 -7.76 -0.32 -0.77
CA PRO A 63 -8.52 -1.57 -0.65
C PRO A 63 -8.39 -2.48 -1.88
N LEU A 64 -8.40 -1.90 -3.09
CA LEU A 64 -8.27 -2.65 -4.33
C LEU A 64 -6.84 -3.19 -4.48
N ALA A 65 -5.82 -2.35 -4.28
CA ALA A 65 -4.41 -2.77 -4.34
C ALA A 65 -4.12 -3.89 -3.33
N GLY A 66 -4.59 -3.76 -2.09
CA GLY A 66 -4.43 -4.77 -1.05
C GLY A 66 -5.11 -6.08 -1.42
N THR A 67 -6.35 -6.03 -1.92
CA THR A 67 -7.09 -7.23 -2.34
C THR A 67 -6.36 -7.97 -3.47
N LEU A 68 -5.83 -7.24 -4.46
CA LEU A 68 -5.09 -7.83 -5.57
C LEU A 68 -3.75 -8.44 -5.15
N LEU A 69 -3.13 -7.97 -4.06
CA LEU A 69 -1.86 -8.49 -3.56
C LEU A 69 -2.00 -9.68 -2.60
N LEU A 70 -3.17 -9.93 -2.01
CA LEU A 70 -3.37 -11.05 -1.08
C LEU A 70 -2.91 -12.42 -1.64
N PRO A 71 -3.25 -12.82 -2.88
CA PRO A 71 -2.81 -14.12 -3.43
C PRO A 71 -1.29 -14.19 -3.67
N VAL A 72 -0.65 -13.03 -3.85
CA VAL A 72 0.79 -12.93 -4.13
C VAL A 72 1.60 -13.24 -2.88
N PHE A 73 1.14 -12.81 -1.69
CA PHE A 73 1.85 -13.06 -0.44
C PHE A 73 2.02 -14.54 -0.13
N ASP A 74 0.97 -15.36 -0.30
CA ASP A 74 1.07 -16.81 -0.06
C ASP A 74 2.07 -17.48 -1.03
N SER A 75 2.03 -17.10 -2.30
CA SER A 75 2.94 -17.64 -3.32
C SER A 75 4.41 -17.26 -3.03
N VAL A 76 4.67 -15.99 -2.71
CA VAL A 76 6.01 -15.49 -2.38
C VAL A 76 6.51 -16.12 -1.08
N ALA A 77 5.66 -16.21 -0.06
CA ALA A 77 5.98 -16.86 1.20
C ALA A 77 6.40 -18.32 1.00
N LYS A 78 5.62 -19.11 0.24
CA LYS A 78 5.93 -20.51 -0.05
C LYS A 78 7.27 -20.67 -0.76
N ILE A 79 7.63 -19.77 -1.67
CA ILE A 79 8.92 -19.83 -2.36
C ILE A 79 10.07 -19.43 -1.42
N GLY A 80 9.91 -18.34 -0.66
CA GLY A 80 10.94 -17.84 0.26
C GLY A 80 11.26 -18.80 1.40
N LEU A 81 10.23 -19.49 1.94
CA LEU A 81 10.38 -20.42 3.06
C LEU A 81 11.12 -21.72 2.71
N ARG A 82 11.21 -22.10 1.43
CA ARG A 82 11.82 -23.39 1.00
C ARG A 82 13.29 -23.53 1.35
N LYS A 83 14.02 -22.41 1.42
CA LYS A 83 15.48 -22.39 1.60
C LYS A 83 15.92 -22.03 3.03
N LEU A 84 14.97 -21.86 3.96
CA LEU A 84 15.27 -21.42 5.32
C LEU A 84 15.43 -22.61 6.28
N SER A 85 16.23 -22.41 7.33
CA SER A 85 16.24 -23.28 8.51
C SER A 85 14.88 -23.23 9.21
N ASP A 86 14.60 -24.17 10.12
CA ASP A 86 13.31 -24.19 10.82
C ASP A 86 13.09 -22.94 11.69
N GLU A 87 14.15 -22.42 12.32
CA GLU A 87 14.13 -21.13 13.01
C GLU A 87 13.82 -19.98 12.04
N GLY A 88 14.49 -19.94 10.88
CA GLY A 88 14.24 -18.94 9.85
C GLY A 88 12.80 -18.99 9.30
N LYS A 89 12.22 -20.19 9.19
CA LYS A 89 10.81 -20.38 8.81
C LYS A 89 9.87 -19.83 9.87
N MET A 90 10.14 -20.07 11.16
CA MET A 90 9.30 -19.55 12.25
C MET A 90 9.27 -18.03 12.26
N THR A 91 10.43 -17.38 12.21
CA THR A 91 10.53 -15.91 12.17
C THR A 91 9.82 -15.34 10.94
N THR A 92 10.02 -15.93 9.77
CA THR A 92 9.37 -15.48 8.53
C THR A 92 7.86 -15.63 8.60
N ARG A 93 7.34 -16.72 9.18
CA ARG A 93 5.89 -16.91 9.38
C ARG A 93 5.29 -15.85 10.31
N ALA A 94 6.00 -15.50 11.39
CA ALA A 94 5.55 -14.44 12.30
C ALA A 94 5.42 -13.09 11.58
N VAL A 95 6.42 -12.72 10.78
CA VAL A 95 6.40 -11.49 9.97
C VAL A 95 5.28 -11.50 8.95
N LEU A 96 5.08 -12.60 8.22
CA LEU A 96 4.00 -12.73 7.24
C LEU A 96 2.62 -12.67 7.89
N SER A 97 2.48 -13.25 9.09
CA SER A 97 1.23 -13.20 9.85
C SER A 97 0.89 -11.77 10.25
N GLU A 98 1.85 -11.03 10.82
CA GLU A 98 1.66 -9.60 11.15
C GLU A 98 1.25 -8.80 9.92
N LYS A 99 2.00 -8.92 8.83
CA LYS A 99 1.72 -8.21 7.57
C LYS A 99 0.33 -8.52 7.03
N THR A 100 -0.07 -9.79 7.07
CA THR A 100 -1.37 -10.25 6.55
C THR A 100 -2.53 -9.69 7.38
N VAL A 101 -2.44 -9.81 8.71
CA VAL A 101 -3.47 -9.27 9.62
C VAL A 101 -3.60 -7.76 9.45
N ALA A 102 -2.48 -7.04 9.48
CA ALA A 102 -2.47 -5.59 9.30
C ALA A 102 -3.03 -5.18 7.94
N LEU A 103 -2.75 -5.93 6.88
CA LEU A 103 -3.30 -5.66 5.55
C LEU A 103 -4.83 -5.81 5.51
N PHE A 104 -5.39 -6.86 6.12
CA PHE A 104 -6.84 -7.01 6.22
C PHE A 104 -7.49 -5.86 6.98
N GLU A 105 -6.93 -5.48 8.12
CA GLU A 105 -7.38 -4.34 8.91
C GLU A 105 -7.35 -3.04 8.09
N ASP A 106 -6.26 -2.78 7.37
CA ASP A 106 -6.11 -1.57 6.55
C ASP A 106 -7.09 -1.54 5.38
N ILE A 107 -7.30 -2.69 4.70
CA ILE A 107 -8.30 -2.82 3.63
C ILE A 107 -9.68 -2.46 4.17
N LEU A 108 -10.07 -3.01 5.32
CA LEU A 108 -11.37 -2.75 5.94
C LEU A 108 -11.50 -1.28 6.36
N PHE A 109 -10.46 -0.72 6.97
CA PHE A 109 -10.42 0.68 7.38
C PHE A 109 -10.65 1.62 6.20
N PHE A 110 -9.84 1.50 5.14
CA PHE A 110 -9.95 2.36 3.98
C PHE A 110 -11.24 2.10 3.18
N ALA A 111 -11.69 0.85 3.06
CA ALA A 111 -12.95 0.54 2.39
C ALA A 111 -14.15 1.19 3.11
N LYS A 112 -14.18 1.12 4.45
CA LYS A 112 -15.22 1.77 5.26
C LYS A 112 -15.18 3.29 5.08
N ARG A 113 -14.00 3.90 5.23
CA ARG A 113 -13.80 5.34 5.04
C ARG A 113 -14.24 5.80 3.65
N ASN A 114 -13.86 5.07 2.60
CA ASN A 114 -14.20 5.41 1.21
C ASN A 114 -15.72 5.31 0.97
N ARG A 115 -16.40 4.38 1.64
CA ARG A 115 -17.86 4.27 1.61
C ARG A 115 -18.54 5.46 2.28
N GLU A 116 -17.99 5.95 3.40
CA GLU A 116 -18.51 7.12 4.13
C GLU A 116 -18.36 8.40 3.32
N VAL A 117 -17.16 8.69 2.81
CA VAL A 117 -16.90 9.87 1.96
C VAL A 117 -17.80 9.89 0.72
N ARG A 118 -18.08 8.73 0.11
CA ARG A 118 -19.00 8.64 -1.03
C ARG A 118 -20.45 9.02 -0.68
N LYS A 119 -20.88 8.80 0.57
CA LYS A 119 -22.23 9.19 1.01
C LYS A 119 -22.36 10.69 1.21
N ASP A 120 -21.31 11.35 1.71
CA ASP A 120 -21.32 12.79 1.96
C ASP A 120 -21.37 13.60 0.66
N VAL A 121 -20.76 13.11 -0.42
CA VAL A 121 -20.84 13.73 -1.76
C VAL A 121 -22.26 13.66 -2.37
N LYS A 122 -23.15 12.79 -1.86
CA LYS A 122 -24.52 12.65 -2.36
C LYS A 122 -25.55 13.49 -1.58
N LYS A 123 -25.14 14.22 -0.55
CA LYS A 123 -25.98 15.20 0.15
C LYS A 123 -25.76 16.58 -0.46
#